data_AF-A0A7K2FQK2-F1
#
_entry.id   AF-A0A7K2FQK2-F1
#
_cell.length_a   1.000
_cell.length_b   1.000
_cell.length_c   1.000
_cell.angle_alpha   90.00
_cell.angle_beta   90.00
_cell.angle_gamma   90.00
#
_symmetry.space_group_name_H-M   'P 1'
#
loop_
_entity.id
_entity.type
_entity.pdbx_description
1 polymer ?
#
loop_
_entity_poly.entity_id
_entity_poly.type
_entity_poly.pdbx_seq_one_letter_code
_entity_poly.pdbx_strand_id
1 'polypeptide(L)'
;MDEYAGRVLADRYRLPSPPSDEYELTETRAFDTYSGQEVMVRQVPLPEVVEAEVIDAEGLPDGFTARERGRRPPSARGATRR
;
A
#
# COMPACT_ATOMS: atom_id res chain seq x y z
N MET A 1 -3.14 5.55 -26.81
CA MET A 1 -2.09 5.85 -25.79
C MET A 1 -2.56 6.85 -24.76
N ASP A 2 -3.24 7.93 -25.14
CA ASP A 2 -3.82 8.90 -24.19
C ASP A 2 -4.89 8.30 -23.26
N GLU A 3 -5.49 7.18 -23.68
CA GLU A 3 -6.40 6.34 -22.90
C GLU A 3 -5.81 5.79 -21.58
N TYR A 4 -4.47 5.75 -21.45
CA TYR A 4 -3.74 5.32 -20.23
C TYR A 4 -2.90 6.47 -19.64
N ALA A 5 -3.29 7.73 -19.88
CA ALA A 5 -2.55 8.91 -19.42
C ALA A 5 -2.89 9.33 -17.97
N GLY A 6 -3.63 8.52 -17.22
CA GLY A 6 -4.06 8.84 -15.86
C GLY A 6 -2.94 8.67 -14.84
N ARG A 7 -3.05 7.61 -14.03
CA ARG A 7 -2.15 7.34 -12.89
C ARG A 7 -1.23 6.15 -13.20
N VAL A 8 -0.04 6.12 -12.59
CA VAL A 8 0.90 4.98 -12.69
C VAL A 8 0.88 4.21 -11.38
N LEU A 9 0.63 2.90 -11.47
CA LEU A 9 0.67 1.96 -10.34
C LEU A 9 1.98 1.16 -10.37
N ALA A 10 2.63 1.05 -9.21
CA ALA A 10 3.88 0.31 -9.03
C ALA A 10 4.95 0.69 -10.08
N ASP A 11 5.02 1.97 -10.43
CA ASP A 11 5.95 2.56 -11.40
C ASP A 11 5.92 1.95 -12.82
N ARG A 12 4.95 1.09 -13.14
CA ARG A 12 4.94 0.28 -14.35
C ARG A 12 3.59 0.22 -15.05
N TYR A 13 2.51 0.14 -14.29
CA TYR A 13 1.18 -0.06 -14.86
C TYR A 13 0.48 1.27 -15.02
N ARG A 14 0.30 1.71 -16.27
CA ARG A 14 -0.43 2.93 -16.59
C ARG A 14 -1.93 2.65 -16.59
N LEU A 15 -2.66 3.35 -15.75
CA LEU A 15 -4.10 3.20 -15.58
C LEU A 15 -4.83 4.29 -16.37
N PRO A 16 -6.06 4.01 -16.82
CA PRO A 16 -6.91 5.01 -17.42
C PRO A 16 -7.20 6.13 -16.41
N SER A 17 -7.58 7.30 -16.93
CA SER A 17 -8.11 8.37 -16.09
C SER A 17 -9.29 7.83 -15.25
N PRO A 18 -9.32 8.08 -13.94
CA PRO A 18 -10.42 7.61 -13.10
C PRO A 18 -11.75 8.23 -13.59
N PRO A 19 -12.86 7.47 -13.53
CA PRO A 19 -14.19 8.04 -13.80
C PRO A 19 -14.52 9.11 -12.76
N SER A 20 -15.30 10.11 -13.17
CA SER A 20 -15.64 11.28 -12.34
C SER A 20 -16.62 10.96 -11.20
N ASP A 21 -17.44 9.92 -11.37
CA ASP A 21 -18.54 9.58 -10.48
C ASP A 21 -18.35 8.13 -9.99
N GLU A 22 -17.97 8.01 -8.72
CA GLU A 22 -17.89 6.78 -7.91
C GLU A 22 -16.82 5.71 -8.24
N TYR A 23 -16.07 5.31 -7.20
CA TYR A 23 -15.04 4.28 -7.25
C TYR A 23 -15.66 2.88 -7.04
N GLU A 24 -16.43 2.38 -8.01
CA GLU A 24 -16.91 0.99 -8.03
C GLU A 24 -16.13 0.09 -9.00
N LEU A 25 -14.82 0.31 -9.19
CA LEU A 25 -14.01 -0.57 -10.06
C LEU A 25 -13.12 -1.48 -9.23
N THR A 26 -13.66 -2.66 -8.90
CA THR A 26 -12.87 -3.79 -8.41
C THR A 26 -11.84 -4.24 -9.45
N GLU A 27 -12.13 -4.09 -10.75
CA GLU A 27 -11.24 -4.46 -11.85
C GLU A 27 -11.12 -3.34 -12.88
N THR A 28 -9.92 -3.12 -13.41
CA THR A 28 -9.66 -2.08 -14.43
C THR A 28 -8.53 -2.50 -15.36
N ARG A 29 -8.60 -2.05 -16.61
CA ARG A 29 -7.55 -2.29 -17.61
C ARG A 29 -6.35 -1.41 -17.32
N ALA A 30 -5.15 -1.90 -17.62
CA ALA A 30 -3.90 -1.17 -17.48
C ALA A 30 -2.95 -1.49 -18.64
N PHE A 31 -2.07 -0.55 -18.97
CA PHE A 31 -0.98 -0.79 -19.90
C PHE A 31 0.32 -1.07 -19.14
N ASP A 32 0.92 -2.24 -19.37
CA ASP A 32 2.23 -2.60 -18.83
C ASP A 32 3.34 -2.03 -19.72
N THR A 33 4.08 -1.05 -19.20
CA THR A 33 5.14 -0.36 -19.96
C THR A 33 6.37 -1.23 -20.23
N TYR A 34 6.58 -2.30 -19.48
CA TYR A 34 7.72 -3.21 -19.71
C TYR A 34 7.44 -4.19 -20.85
N SER A 35 6.22 -4.74 -20.91
CA SER A 35 5.84 -5.73 -21.93
C SER A 35 5.15 -5.12 -23.16
N GLY A 36 4.64 -3.89 -23.04
CA GLY A 36 3.87 -3.21 -24.10
C GLY A 36 2.46 -3.77 -24.30
N GLN A 37 1.91 -4.48 -23.32
CA GLN A 37 0.63 -5.19 -23.42
C GLN A 37 -0.43 -4.61 -22.48
N GLU A 38 -1.69 -4.82 -22.84
CA GLU A 38 -2.84 -4.54 -21.97
C GLU A 38 -3.04 -5.69 -20.97
N VAL A 39 -3.18 -5.35 -19.70
CA VAL A 39 -3.37 -6.28 -18.58
C VAL A 39 -4.58 -5.89 -17.74
N MET A 40 -5.10 -6.81 -16.93
CA MET A 40 -6.17 -6.52 -15.97
C MET A 40 -5.59 -6.33 -14.57
N VAL A 41 -5.99 -5.25 -13.89
CA VAL A 41 -5.63 -4.95 -12.50
C VAL A 41 -6.87 -5.07 -11.64
N ARG A 42 -6.78 -5.85 -10.55
CA ARG A 42 -7.83 -5.97 -9.55
C ARG A 42 -7.44 -5.27 -8.27
N GLN A 43 -8.29 -4.35 -7.82
CA GLN A 43 -8.17 -3.73 -6.51
C GLN A 43 -8.75 -4.69 -5.47
N VAL A 44 -7.92 -5.12 -4.52
CA VAL A 44 -8.36 -5.96 -3.40
C VAL A 44 -8.57 -5.04 -2.20
N PRO A 45 -9.82 -4.83 -1.75
CA PRO A 45 -10.05 -4.02 -0.57
C PRO A 45 -9.39 -4.71 0.63
N LEU A 46 -8.63 -3.93 1.40
CA LEU A 46 -8.06 -4.42 2.64
C LEU A 46 -9.13 -4.40 3.73
N PRO A 47 -9.18 -5.42 4.60
CA PRO A 47 -10.05 -5.38 5.76
C PRO A 47 -9.57 -4.28 6.72
N GLU A 48 -10.52 -3.73 7.48
CA GLU A 48 -10.23 -2.68 8.49
C GLU A 48 -9.28 -3.17 9.58
N VAL A 49 -9.38 -4.47 9.92
CA VAL A 49 -8.59 -5.12 10.96
C VAL A 49 -7.93 -6.36 10.36
N VAL A 50 -6.63 -6.51 10.61
CA VAL A 50 -5.84 -7.69 10.28
C VAL A 50 -5.18 -8.22 11.54
N GLU A 51 -5.20 -9.54 11.74
CA GLU A 51 -4.36 -10.20 12.74
C GLU A 51 -2.94 -10.37 12.17
N ALA A 52 -1.93 -10.07 12.97
CA ALA A 52 -0.53 -10.17 12.54
C ALA A 52 0.38 -10.65 13.68
N GLU A 53 1.28 -11.58 13.36
CA GLU A 53 2.37 -11.97 14.22
C GLU A 53 3.53 -10.98 14.11
N VAL A 54 4.19 -10.68 15.23
CA VAL A 54 5.40 -9.84 15.25
C VAL A 54 6.61 -10.74 15.17
N ILE A 55 7.34 -10.63 14.06
CA ILE A 55 8.58 -11.37 13.83
C ILE A 55 9.76 -10.40 13.99
N ASP A 56 10.82 -10.86 14.66
CA ASP A 56 12.06 -10.10 14.82
C ASP A 56 12.81 -9.96 13.48
N ALA A 57 13.79 -9.06 13.44
CA ALA A 57 14.48 -8.70 12.19
C ALA A 57 15.13 -9.92 11.51
N GLU A 58 15.58 -10.89 12.30
CA GLU A 58 16.22 -12.12 11.84
C GLU A 58 15.24 -13.14 11.24
N GLY A 59 13.92 -12.96 11.42
CA GLY A 59 12.89 -13.88 10.92
C GLY A 59 12.03 -13.32 9.79
N LEU A 60 12.34 -12.14 9.26
CA LEU A 60 11.56 -11.52 8.20
C LEU A 60 11.65 -12.30 6.87
N PRO A 61 10.55 -12.46 6.14
CA PRO A 61 10.60 -13.04 4.80
C PRO A 61 11.36 -12.14 3.82
N ASP A 62 11.84 -12.73 2.72
CA ASP A 62 12.52 -11.99 1.66
C ASP A 62 11.62 -10.86 1.10
N GLY A 63 12.21 -9.68 0.92
CA GLY A 63 11.52 -8.49 0.42
C GLY A 63 10.77 -7.68 1.48
N PHE A 64 10.79 -8.10 2.75
CA PHE A 64 10.23 -7.33 3.87
C PHE A 64 11.34 -6.60 4.64
N THR A 65 11.08 -5.35 5.04
CA THR A 65 12.03 -4.54 5.81
C THR A 65 11.54 -4.36 7.25
N ALA A 66 12.42 -4.58 8.22
CA ALA A 66 12.11 -4.35 9.63
C ALA A 66 11.79 -2.87 9.88
N ARG A 67 10.67 -2.60 10.57
CA ARG A 67 10.38 -1.25 11.07
C ARG A 67 11.09 -1.06 12.41
N GLU A 68 11.97 -0.07 12.50
CA GLU A 68 12.59 0.30 13.78
C GLU A 68 11.49 0.72 14.77
N ARG A 69 11.28 -0.07 15.83
CA ARG A 69 10.29 0.27 16.86
C ARG A 69 10.77 1.52 17.59
N GLY A 70 10.17 2.66 17.24
CA GLY A 70 10.38 3.93 17.95
C GLY A 70 10.19 3.73 19.46
N ARG A 71 11.30 3.81 20.19
CA ARG A 71 11.36 3.70 21.65
C ARG A 71 10.55 4.85 22.24
N ARG A 72 9.28 4.62 22.56
CA ARG A 72 8.44 5.60 23.25
C ARG A 72 9.12 5.93 24.59
N PRO A 73 9.59 7.17 24.83
CA PRO A 73 10.20 7.51 26.10
C PRO A 73 9.15 7.30 27.21
N PRO A 74 9.55 6.77 28.38
CA PRO A 74 8.61 6.53 29.47
C PRO A 74 7.93 7.86 29.82
N SER A 75 6.59 7.86 29.82
CA SER A 75 5.84 8.99 30.33
C SER A 75 6.21 9.15 31.80
N ALA A 76 6.77 10.29 32.17
CA ALA A 76 7.06 10.64 33.55
C ALA A 76 5.73 10.75 34.31
N ARG A 77 5.25 9.63 34.86
CA ARG A 77 4.19 9.62 35.86
C ARG A 77 4.81 10.02 37.20
N GLY A 78 4.26 11.09 37.78
CA GLY A 78 4.27 11.29 39.23
C GLY A 78 5.27 12.32 39.74
N ALA A 79 4.77 13.55 39.93
CA ALA A 79 5.24 14.41 41.01
C ALA A 79 4.03 15.13 41.62
N THR A 80 3.25 14.40 42.41
CA THR A 80 2.48 15.00 43.50
C THR A 80 3.44 15.33 44.65
N ARG A 81 3.65 16.62 44.92
CA ARG A 81 4.09 17.18 46.21
C ARG A 81 3.46 18.58 46.30
N ARG A 82 2.39 18.72 47.10
CA ARG A 82 2.34 19.01 48.55
C ARG A 82 2.38 20.51 48.80
#